data_AF-A0A8T7F206-F1
#
_entry.id   AF-A0A8T7F206-F1
#
_cell.length_a   1.000
_cell.length_b   1.000
_cell.length_c   1.000
_cell.angle_alpha   90.00
_cell.angle_beta   90.00
_cell.angle_gamma   90.00
#
_symmetry.space_group_name_H-M   'P 1'
#
loop_
_entity.id
_entity.type
_entity.pdbx_description
1 polymer ?
#
loop_
_entity_poly.entity_id
_entity_poly.type
_entity_poly.pdbx_seq_one_letter_code
_entity_poly.pdbx_strand_id
1 'polypeptide(L)'
;MTGVHSNHNAAYDLLAQGFITAIESYERGEINSRGLVQLAQQISTPEEVDQMGDELLSHTFWAMRHLVQRPACWAPTPAELRYLLRCLRGEEVFSLEIAESFRQ
;
A
#
# COMPACT_ATOMS: atom_id res chain seq x y z
N MET A 1 31.93 9.45 -5.57
CA MET A 1 30.59 10.00 -5.29
C MET A 1 29.60 8.84 -5.36
N THR A 2 29.37 8.14 -4.25
CA THR A 2 28.50 6.95 -4.19
C THR A 2 27.81 6.97 -2.82
N GLY A 3 26.69 7.66 -2.73
CA GLY A 3 26.01 7.86 -1.44
C GLY A 3 24.54 8.25 -1.54
N VAL A 4 23.90 8.01 -2.69
CA VAL A 4 22.47 8.36 -2.90
C VAL A 4 21.58 7.10 -2.92
N HIS A 5 22.13 5.93 -3.27
CA HIS A 5 21.34 4.69 -3.38
C HIS A 5 20.94 4.05 -2.03
N SER A 6 21.66 4.31 -0.94
CA SER A 6 21.39 3.67 0.35
C SER A 6 20.18 4.26 1.10
N ASN A 7 19.89 5.56 0.94
CA ASN A 7 18.77 6.20 1.63
C ASN A 7 17.42 5.89 0.97
N HIS A 8 17.39 5.73 -0.36
CA HIS A 8 16.15 5.41 -1.08
C HIS A 8 15.61 4.02 -0.70
N ASN A 9 16.52 3.04 -0.57
CA ASN A 9 16.15 1.69 -0.12
C ASN A 9 15.65 1.69 1.33
N ALA A 10 16.29 2.42 2.24
CA ALA A 10 15.85 2.45 3.63
C ALA A 10 14.47 3.12 3.81
N ALA A 11 14.20 4.20 3.09
CA ALA A 11 12.88 4.85 3.09
C ALA A 11 11.81 3.93 2.51
N TYR A 12 12.13 3.24 1.40
CA TYR A 12 11.24 2.27 0.78
C TYR A 12 10.90 1.14 1.76
N ASP A 13 11.92 0.52 2.37
CA ASP A 13 11.76 -0.60 3.29
C ASP A 13 10.89 -0.21 4.51
N LEU A 14 11.06 1.01 5.03
CA LEU A 14 10.26 1.53 6.14
C LEU A 14 8.78 1.69 5.75
N LEU A 15 8.50 2.28 4.58
CA LEU A 15 7.12 2.44 4.11
C LEU A 15 6.48 1.08 3.78
N ALA A 16 7.20 0.22 3.06
CA ALA A 16 6.75 -1.11 2.73
C ALA A 16 6.41 -1.91 4.00
N GLN A 17 7.28 -1.90 5.01
CA GLN A 17 7.03 -2.58 6.28
C GLN A 17 5.84 -1.99 7.04
N GLY A 18 5.66 -0.68 7.02
CA GLY A 18 4.49 -0.01 7.57
C GLY A 18 3.20 -0.48 6.92
N PHE A 19 3.15 -0.48 5.58
CA PHE A 19 1.99 -0.95 4.81
C PHE A 19 1.71 -2.44 5.03
N ILE A 20 2.74 -3.29 5.02
CA ILE A 20 2.63 -4.73 5.33
C ILE A 20 1.94 -4.92 6.68
N THR A 21 2.45 -4.27 7.73
CA THR A 21 1.93 -4.42 9.09
C THR A 21 0.47 -3.99 9.19
N ALA A 22 0.12 -2.86 8.55
CA ALA A 22 -1.25 -2.36 8.55
C ALA A 22 -2.23 -3.29 7.83
N ILE A 23 -1.86 -3.78 6.64
CA ILE A 23 -2.67 -4.74 5.88
C ILE A 23 -2.86 -6.03 6.69
N GLU A 24 -1.81 -6.57 7.31
CA GLU A 24 -1.90 -7.77 8.14
C GLU A 24 -2.80 -7.59 9.36
N SER A 25 -2.75 -6.44 10.04
CA SER A 25 -3.67 -6.15 11.15
C SER A 25 -5.11 -6.06 10.68
N TYR A 26 -5.36 -5.53 9.47
CA TYR A 26 -6.70 -5.54 8.86
C TYR A 26 -7.16 -6.96 8.51
N GLU A 27 -6.31 -7.79 7.90
CA GLU A 27 -6.63 -9.17 7.54
C GLU A 27 -6.91 -10.06 8.76
N ARG A 28 -6.19 -9.83 9.86
CA ARG A 28 -6.41 -10.50 11.15
C ARG A 28 -7.65 -9.99 11.89
N GLY A 29 -8.30 -8.93 11.39
CA GLY A 29 -9.48 -8.34 12.00
C GLY A 29 -9.20 -7.51 13.26
N GLU A 30 -7.94 -7.15 13.50
CA GLU A 30 -7.53 -6.29 14.63
C GLU A 30 -8.00 -4.85 14.43
N ILE A 31 -8.08 -4.42 13.17
CA ILE A 31 -8.59 -3.12 12.75
C ILE A 31 -9.64 -3.30 11.65
N ASN A 32 -10.58 -2.36 11.59
CA ASN A 32 -11.54 -2.29 10.49
C ASN A 32 -11.04 -1.35 9.37
N SER A 33 -11.84 -1.20 8.31
CA SER A 33 -11.50 -0.37 7.15
C SER A 33 -11.18 1.09 7.51
N ARG A 34 -11.80 1.67 8.56
CA ARG A 34 -11.45 3.02 9.04
C ARG A 34 -10.09 3.05 9.72
N GLY A 35 -9.78 2.01 10.51
CA GLY A 35 -8.47 1.86 11.12
C GLY A 35 -7.37 1.72 10.08
N LEU A 36 -7.63 0.98 8.99
CA LEU A 36 -6.65 0.83 7.91
C LEU A 36 -6.39 2.16 7.17
N VAL A 37 -7.43 2.98 6.93
CA VAL A 37 -7.26 4.35 6.39
C VAL A 37 -6.45 5.24 7.32
N GLN A 38 -6.73 5.18 8.63
CA GLN A 38 -6.00 5.97 9.60
C GLN A 38 -4.52 5.59 9.64
N LEU A 39 -4.20 4.29 9.61
CA LEU A 39 -2.81 3.83 9.55
C LEU A 39 -2.10 4.26 8.27
N ALA A 40 -2.78 4.20 7.10
CA ALA A 40 -2.19 4.67 5.84
C ALA A 40 -1.69 6.13 5.96
N GLN A 41 -2.51 7.00 6.57
CA GLN A 41 -2.19 8.41 6.79
C GLN A 41 -1.12 8.65 7.86
N GLN A 42 -0.92 7.69 8.77
CA GLN A 42 0.14 7.75 9.78
C GLN A 42 1.48 7.23 9.23
N ILE A 43 1.44 6.26 8.31
CA ILE A 43 2.63 5.69 7.68
C ILE A 43 3.26 6.70 6.73
N SER A 44 2.47 7.37 5.90
CA SER A 44 2.98 8.35 4.94
C SER A 44 1.93 9.34 4.46
N THR A 45 2.38 10.37 3.76
CA THR A 45 1.54 11.34 3.05
C THR A 45 1.54 11.07 1.53
N PRO A 46 0.52 11.55 0.79
CA PRO A 46 0.53 11.47 -0.67
C PRO A 46 1.81 12.03 -1.28
N GLU A 47 2.30 13.16 -0.77
CA GLU A 47 3.49 13.83 -1.29
C GLU A 47 4.76 13.00 -1.09
N GLU A 48 4.90 12.33 0.06
CA GLU A 48 6.03 11.44 0.34
C GLU A 48 6.03 10.22 -0.59
N VAL A 49 4.86 9.59 -0.78
CA VAL A 49 4.73 8.41 -1.62
C VAL A 49 4.93 8.76 -3.11
N ASP A 50 4.39 9.89 -3.57
CA ASP A 50 4.59 10.36 -4.95
C ASP A 50 6.06 10.71 -5.23
N GLN A 51 6.79 11.25 -4.24
CA GLN A 51 8.22 11.54 -4.38
C GLN A 51 9.09 10.29 -4.51
N MET A 52 8.62 9.12 -4.02
CA MET A 52 9.33 7.87 -4.19
C MET A 52 9.29 7.36 -5.63
N GLY A 53 8.29 7.77 -6.42
CA GLY A 53 8.10 7.31 -7.80
C GLY A 53 7.88 5.80 -7.92
N ASP A 54 7.50 5.13 -6.83
CA ASP A 54 7.27 3.69 -6.79
C ASP A 54 5.77 3.38 -6.91
N GLU A 55 5.42 2.66 -7.98
CA GLU A 55 4.03 2.35 -8.31
C GLU A 55 3.37 1.44 -7.26
N LEU A 56 4.12 0.49 -6.68
CA LEU A 56 3.58 -0.45 -5.68
C LEU A 56 3.24 0.28 -4.38
N LEU A 57 4.15 1.13 -3.88
CA LEU A 57 3.90 1.94 -2.68
C LEU A 57 2.75 2.93 -2.88
N SER A 58 2.73 3.61 -4.04
CA SER A 58 1.64 4.54 -4.39
C SER A 58 0.30 3.83 -4.44
N HIS A 59 0.22 2.72 -5.17
CA HIS A 59 -1.02 1.96 -5.28
C HIS A 59 -1.46 1.39 -3.94
N THR A 60 -0.53 0.94 -3.11
CA THR A 60 -0.84 0.41 -1.78
C THR A 60 -1.39 1.48 -0.85
N PHE A 61 -0.74 2.64 -0.79
CA PHE A 61 -1.21 3.77 -0.01
C PHE A 61 -2.65 4.15 -0.41
N TRP A 62 -2.89 4.29 -1.72
CA TRP A 62 -4.20 4.68 -2.23
C TRP A 62 -5.27 3.59 -2.03
N ALA A 63 -4.93 2.32 -2.18
CA ALA A 63 -5.84 1.23 -1.84
C ALA A 63 -6.24 1.33 -0.35
N MET A 64 -5.26 1.38 0.55
CA MET A 64 -5.53 1.48 1.98
C MET A 64 -6.40 2.70 2.32
N ARG A 65 -6.12 3.86 1.70
CA ARG A 65 -6.85 5.12 1.93
C ARG A 65 -8.28 5.14 1.38
N HIS A 66 -8.56 4.45 0.28
CA HIS A 66 -9.87 4.47 -0.38
C HIS A 66 -10.86 3.40 0.11
N LEU A 67 -10.46 2.53 1.04
CA LEU A 67 -11.32 1.49 1.62
C LEU A 67 -12.67 1.98 2.18
N VAL A 68 -12.75 3.23 2.64
CA VAL A 68 -14.00 3.84 3.15
C VAL A 68 -14.50 5.00 2.28
N GLN A 69 -13.80 5.35 1.20
CA GLN A 69 -14.20 6.46 0.35
C GLN A 69 -15.00 5.95 -0.86
N ARG A 70 -16.14 6.61 -1.11
CA ARG A 70 -17.05 6.33 -2.23
C ARG A 70 -16.63 7.15 -3.47
N PRO A 71 -16.86 6.65 -4.69
CA PRO A 71 -17.78 5.57 -5.06
C PRO A 71 -17.23 4.15 -4.82
N ALA A 72 -18.12 3.21 -4.49
CA ALA A 72 -17.78 1.84 -4.12
C ALA A 72 -17.02 1.04 -5.20
N CYS A 73 -17.08 1.47 -6.46
CA CYS A 73 -16.33 0.88 -7.57
C CYS A 73 -14.81 1.11 -7.48
N TRP A 74 -14.34 1.99 -6.60
CA TRP A 74 -12.92 2.29 -6.41
C TRP A 74 -12.41 1.82 -5.04
N ALA A 75 -13.30 1.26 -4.21
CA ALA A 75 -12.90 0.67 -2.95
C ALA A 75 -12.15 -0.63 -3.26
N PRO A 76 -10.92 -0.80 -2.79
CA PRO A 76 -10.19 -2.03 -3.04
C PRO A 76 -10.90 -3.20 -2.36
N THR A 77 -10.82 -4.36 -3.00
CA THR A 77 -11.34 -5.60 -2.42
C THR A 77 -10.31 -6.23 -1.48
N PRO A 78 -10.72 -7.12 -0.56
CA PRO A 78 -9.79 -7.94 0.20
C PRO A 78 -8.84 -8.79 -0.67
N ALA A 79 -9.21 -9.07 -1.93
CA ALA A 79 -8.34 -9.76 -2.87
C ALA A 79 -7.20 -8.84 -3.37
N GLU A 80 -7.51 -7.57 -3.65
CA GLU A 80 -6.53 -6.55 -4.02
C GLU A 80 -5.50 -6.34 -2.91
N LEU A 81 -5.94 -6.17 -1.65
CA LEU A 81 -5.03 -5.97 -0.52
C LEU A 81 -4.09 -7.16 -0.31
N ARG A 82 -4.57 -8.39 -0.49
CA ARG A 82 -3.75 -9.60 -0.42
C ARG A 82 -2.72 -9.69 -1.53
N TYR A 83 -3.08 -9.26 -2.73
CA TYR A 83 -2.15 -9.18 -3.84
C TYR A 83 -1.04 -8.16 -3.55
N LEU A 84 -1.42 -6.95 -3.12
CA LEU A 84 -0.46 -5.91 -2.75
C LEU A 84 0.47 -6.36 -1.60
N LEU A 85 -0.06 -7.08 -0.61
CA LEU A 85 0.75 -7.66 0.46
C LEU A 85 1.82 -8.63 -0.06
N ARG A 86 1.47 -9.53 -1.00
CA ARG A 86 2.45 -10.44 -1.62
C ARG A 86 3.50 -9.67 -2.42
N CYS A 87 3.08 -8.63 -3.14
CA CYS A 87 4.01 -7.76 -3.86
C CYS A 87 4.98 -7.04 -2.92
N LEU A 88 4.50 -6.46 -1.81
CA LEU A 88 5.33 -5.77 -0.83
C LEU A 88 6.35 -6.70 -0.15
N ARG A 89 6.02 -7.99 0.01
CA ARG A 89 6.93 -9.00 0.54
C ARG A 89 7.92 -9.55 -0.49
N GLY A 90 7.78 -9.16 -1.76
CA GLY A 90 8.57 -9.71 -2.86
C GLY A 90 8.20 -11.16 -3.23
N GLU A 91 7.03 -11.65 -2.81
CA GLU A 91 6.51 -12.96 -3.18
C GLU A 91 5.96 -12.97 -4.63
N GLU A 92 5.56 -11.80 -5.14
CA GLU A 92 4.96 -11.60 -6.46
C GLU A 92 5.44 -10.25 -7.05
N VAL A 93 5.56 -10.14 -8.38
CA VAL A 93 5.93 -8.86 -9.03
C VAL A 93 4.69 -8.02 -9.22
N PHE A 94 4.76 -6.74 -8.86
CA PHE A 94 3.62 -5.83 -9.03
C PHE A 94 3.29 -5.59 -10.51
N SER A 95 2.00 -5.67 -10.80
CA SER A 95 1.34 -5.34 -12.06
C SER A 95 0.06 -4.59 -11.76
N LEU A 96 -0.06 -3.39 -12.35
CA LEU A 96 -1.24 -2.53 -12.23
C LEU A 96 -2.48 -3.20 -12.84
N GLU A 97 -2.34 -3.90 -13.97
CA GLU A 97 -3.45 -4.60 -14.64
C GLU A 97 -4.12 -5.63 -13.72
N ILE A 98 -3.32 -6.39 -12.96
CA ILE A 98 -3.83 -7.35 -11.98
C ILE A 98 -4.52 -6.61 -10.84
N ALA A 99 -3.89 -5.54 -10.31
CA ALA A 99 -4.45 -4.76 -9.21
C ALA A 99 -5.82 -4.15 -9.57
N GLU A 100 -5.94 -3.61 -10.78
CA GLU A 100 -7.18 -3.02 -11.30
C GLU A 100 -8.25 -4.08 -11.61
N SER A 101 -7.87 -5.30 -11.99
CA SER A 101 -8.84 -6.40 -12.23
C SER A 101 -9.72 -6.74 -11.02
N PHE A 102 -9.28 -6.38 -9.82
CA PHE A 102 -10.02 -6.57 -8.58
C PHE A 102 -11.08 -5.49 -8.33
N ARG A 103 -11.05 -4.37 -9.05
CA ARG A 103 -11.98 -3.24 -8.92
C ARG A 103 -13.07 -3.39 -9.99
N GLN A 104 -14.21 -3.99 -9.62
CA GLN A 104 -15.36 -4.23 -10.50
C GLN A 104 -16.42 -3.13 -10.38
#